data_AF-A0A934XBH9-F1
#
_entry.id   AF-A0A934XBH9-F1
#
_cell.length_a   1.000
_cell.length_b   1.000
_cell.length_c   1.000
_cell.angle_alpha   90.00
_cell.angle_beta   90.00
_cell.angle_gamma   90.00
#
_symmetry.space_group_name_H-M   'P 1'
#
loop_
_entity.id
_entity.type
_entity.pdbx_description
1 polymer ?
#
loop_
_entity_poly.entity_id
_entity_poly.type
_entity_poly.pdbx_seq_one_letter_code
_entity_poly.pdbx_strand_id
1 'polypeptide(L)'
;MSFQNLFIPHERSAQERDWLDQEIKDQQARYDRIVKAMDEMSPTREKWYAEFLERIQNRGFNVDGDQRMKVKLADIPVKPSGPHKVVY
;
A
#
# COMPACT_ATOMS: atom_id res chain seq x y z
N MET A 1 24.43 -2.24 32.92
CA MET A 1 24.68 -1.88 31.51
C MET A 1 24.35 -0.41 31.34
N SER A 2 25.33 0.50 31.37
CA SER A 2 25.08 1.93 31.10
C SER A 2 25.22 2.18 29.61
N PHE A 3 24.14 2.58 28.93
CA PHE A 3 24.24 3.14 27.59
C PHE A 3 24.97 4.48 27.68
N GLN A 4 26.14 4.58 27.04
CA GLN A 4 26.79 5.88 26.84
C GLN A 4 25.96 6.65 25.81
N ASN A 5 25.48 7.83 26.18
CA ASN A 5 24.77 8.71 25.26
C ASN A 5 25.78 9.35 24.30
N LEU A 6 25.90 8.81 23.09
CA LEU A 6 26.83 9.25 22.03
C LEU A 6 26.26 10.43 21.20
N PHE A 7 25.30 11.18 21.74
CA PHE A 7 24.71 12.29 21.02
C PHE A 7 25.73 13.42 20.84
N ILE A 8 26.09 13.70 19.59
CA ILE A 8 26.93 14.84 19.22
C ILE A 8 25.98 16.00 18.88
N PRO A 9 26.00 17.10 19.65
CA PRO A 9 25.21 18.28 19.31
C PRO A 9 25.72 18.84 17.98
N HIS A 10 24.82 18.92 17.00
CA HIS A 10 25.07 19.59 15.73
C HIS A 10 23.93 20.58 15.50
N GLU A 11 24.28 21.78 15.05
CA GLU A 11 23.30 22.75 14.55
C GLU A 11 23.34 22.72 13.02
N ARG A 12 22.17 22.70 12.40
CA ARG A 12 22.05 22.81 10.96
C ARG A 12 22.38 24.23 10.52
N SER A 13 23.25 24.35 9.53
CA SER A 13 23.47 25.59 8.80
C SER A 13 22.15 26.11 8.20
N ALA A 14 22.14 27.38 7.79
CA ALA A 14 20.97 27.96 7.12
C ALA A 14 20.63 27.20 5.81
N GLN A 15 21.66 26.86 5.02
CA GLN A 15 21.50 26.11 3.78
C GLN A 15 20.88 24.73 3.99
N GLU A 16 21.29 23.99 5.03
CA GLU A 16 20.73 22.68 5.36
C GLU A 16 19.28 22.76 5.81
N ARG A 17 18.91 23.83 6.52
CA ARG A 17 17.51 24.08 6.91
C ARG A 17 16.64 24.38 5.69
N ASP A 18 17.11 25.28 4.82
CA ASP A 18 16.38 25.63 3.59
C ASP A 18 16.21 24.42 2.67
N TRP A 19 17.25 23.58 2.53
CA TRP A 19 17.17 22.34 1.77
C TRP A 19 16.16 21.36 2.39
N LEU A 20 16.20 21.18 3.71
CA LEU A 20 15.27 20.29 4.41
C LEU A 20 13.82 20.76 4.27
N ASP A 21 13.56 22.05 4.40
CA ASP A 21 12.22 22.63 4.25
C ASP A 21 11.70 22.45 2.83
N GLN A 22 12.58 22.57 1.83
CA GLN A 22 12.23 22.30 0.44
C GLN A 22 11.93 20.81 0.20
N GLU A 23 12.76 19.91 0.71
CA GLU A 23 12.53 18.47 0.59
C GLU A 23 11.24 18.03 1.28
N ILE A 24 10.93 18.55 2.46
CA ILE A 24 9.68 18.24 3.15
C ILE A 24 8.47 18.65 2.30
N LYS A 25 8.51 19.84 1.70
CA LYS A 25 7.45 20.31 0.80
C LYS A 25 7.32 19.43 -0.44
N ASP A 26 8.44 19.07 -1.05
CA ASP A 26 8.44 18.24 -2.26
C ASP A 26 7.95 16.81 -1.97
N GLN A 27 8.34 16.23 -0.84
CA GLN A 27 7.85 14.93 -0.38
C GLN A 27 6.36 14.96 -0.08
N GLN A 28 5.87 16.00 0.61
CA GLN A 28 4.44 16.15 0.87
C GLN A 28 3.66 16.27 -0.46
N ALA A 29 4.15 17.07 -1.39
CA ALA A 29 3.51 17.22 -2.70
C ALA A 29 3.49 15.91 -3.52
N ARG A 30 4.53 15.07 -3.40
CA ARG A 30 4.57 13.73 -4.03
C ARG A 30 3.59 12.79 -3.35
N TYR A 31 3.56 12.78 -2.01
CA TYR A 31 2.63 11.98 -1.22
C TYR A 31 1.18 12.29 -1.59
N ASP A 32 0.80 13.57 -1.61
CA ASP A 32 -0.57 14.00 -1.92
C ASP A 32 -1.01 13.55 -3.33
N ARG A 33 -0.10 13.61 -4.31
CA ARG A 33 -0.37 13.12 -5.67
C ARG A 33 -0.58 11.62 -5.71
N ILE A 34 0.24 10.85 -4.99
CA ILE A 34 0.15 9.39 -4.95
C ILE A 34 -1.18 8.98 -4.29
N VAL A 35 -1.50 9.55 -3.13
CA VAL A 35 -2.76 9.26 -2.42
C VAL A 35 -3.95 9.56 -3.30
N LYS A 36 -3.97 10.72 -3.95
CA LYS A 36 -5.04 11.08 -4.88
C LYS A 36 -5.19 10.07 -6.03
N ALA A 37 -4.08 9.70 -6.69
CA ALA A 37 -4.12 8.72 -7.78
C ALA A 37 -4.62 7.35 -7.31
N MET A 38 -4.22 6.92 -6.09
CA MET A 38 -4.65 5.66 -5.51
C MET A 38 -6.15 5.67 -5.13
N ASP A 39 -6.65 6.81 -4.65
CA ASP A 39 -8.07 7.00 -4.35
C ASP A 39 -8.91 6.99 -5.64
N GLU A 40 -8.45 7.68 -6.69
CA GLU A 40 -9.08 7.68 -8.01
C GLU A 40 -9.11 6.27 -8.65
N MET A 41 -8.12 5.42 -8.37
CA MET A 41 -8.09 4.03 -8.81
C MET A 41 -9.04 3.11 -8.02
N SER A 42 -9.67 3.57 -6.93
CA SER A 42 -10.51 2.74 -6.08
C SER A 42 -11.61 1.99 -6.83
N PRO A 43 -12.41 2.62 -7.73
CA PRO A 43 -13.46 1.91 -8.47
C PRO A 43 -12.91 0.80 -9.37
N THR A 44 -11.73 1.01 -9.96
CA THR A 44 -11.06 0.03 -10.82
C THR A 44 -10.56 -1.15 -9.99
N ARG A 45 -9.96 -0.88 -8.83
CA ARG A 45 -9.50 -1.92 -7.89
C ARG A 45 -10.66 -2.79 -7.40
N GLU A 46 -11.81 -2.20 -7.09
CA GLU A 46 -13.01 -2.93 -6.69
C GLU A 46 -13.50 -3.89 -7.78
N LYS A 47 -13.46 -3.46 -9.06
CA LYS A 47 -13.77 -4.33 -10.19
C LYS A 47 -12.78 -5.49 -10.29
N TRP A 48 -11.48 -5.22 -10.18
CA TRP A 48 -10.46 -6.28 -10.24
C TRP A 48 -10.63 -7.31 -9.13
N TYR A 49 -10.98 -6.90 -7.91
CA TYR A 49 -11.28 -7.85 -6.84
C TYR A 49 -12.50 -8.70 -7.15
N ALA A 50 -13.60 -8.09 -7.62
CA ALA A 50 -14.80 -8.85 -7.99
C ALA A 50 -14.51 -9.86 -9.11
N GLU A 51 -13.84 -9.43 -10.19
CA GLU A 51 -13.47 -10.28 -11.32
C GLU A 51 -12.53 -11.41 -10.91
N PHE A 52 -11.56 -11.13 -10.04
CA PHE A 52 -10.65 -12.14 -9.53
C PHE A 52 -11.38 -13.19 -8.69
N LEU A 53 -12.21 -12.76 -7.73
CA LEU A 53 -12.97 -13.65 -6.85
C LEU A 53 -13.98 -14.48 -7.64
N GLU A 54 -14.58 -13.93 -8.69
CA GLU A 54 -15.42 -14.69 -9.62
C GLU A 54 -14.60 -15.73 -10.39
N ARG A 55 -13.43 -15.35 -10.91
CA ARG A 55 -12.59 -16.23 -11.72
C ARG A 55 -12.09 -17.44 -10.94
N ILE A 56 -11.66 -17.27 -9.68
CA ILE A 56 -11.17 -18.40 -8.85
C ILE A 56 -12.31 -19.35 -8.44
N GLN A 57 -13.56 -18.87 -8.43
CA GLN A 57 -14.73 -19.71 -8.18
C GLN A 57 -15.17 -20.44 -9.45
N ASN A 58 -15.20 -19.76 -10.60
CA ASN A 58 -15.70 -20.33 -11.85
C ASN A 58 -14.66 -21.21 -12.54
N ARG A 59 -13.46 -20.68 -12.77
CA ARG A 59 -12.38 -21.35 -13.49
C ARG A 59 -11.45 -22.15 -12.58
N GLY A 60 -11.28 -21.71 -11.33
CA GLY A 60 -10.30 -22.26 -10.42
C GLY A 60 -8.86 -21.84 -10.73
N PHE A 61 -7.93 -22.37 -9.95
CA PHE A 61 -6.49 -22.19 -10.12
C PHE A 61 -5.81 -23.55 -10.36
N ASN A 62 -4.64 -23.55 -11.01
CA ASN A 62 -3.88 -24.78 -11.22
C ASN A 62 -3.19 -25.16 -9.89
N VAL A 63 -3.43 -26.38 -9.41
CA VAL A 63 -2.79 -26.93 -8.22
C VAL A 63 -1.54 -27.71 -8.61
N ASP A 64 -1.63 -28.49 -9.69
CA ASP A 64 -0.50 -29.22 -10.27
C ASP A 64 -0.78 -29.48 -11.75
N GLY A 65 0.19 -29.27 -12.63
CA GLY A 65 0.04 -29.43 -14.10
C GLY A 65 -1.31 -28.94 -14.64
N ASP A 66 -2.12 -29.90 -15.12
CA ASP A 66 -3.48 -29.68 -15.65
C ASP A 66 -4.60 -29.78 -14.60
N GLN A 67 -4.28 -30.17 -13.37
CA GLN A 67 -5.23 -30.28 -12.27
C GLN A 67 -5.62 -28.89 -11.75
N ARG A 68 -6.89 -28.54 -11.92
CA ARG A 68 -7.48 -27.31 -11.39
C ARG A 68 -8.35 -27.55 -10.18
N MET A 69 -8.28 -26.61 -9.24
CA MET A 69 -9.16 -26.58 -8.07
C MET A 69 -9.92 -25.25 -8.03
N LYS A 70 -11.23 -25.33 -7.78
CA LYS A 70 -12.10 -24.17 -7.54
C LYS A 70 -12.12 -23.86 -6.05
N VAL A 71 -12.08 -22.58 -5.72
CA VAL A 71 -12.22 -22.11 -4.33
C VAL A 71 -13.69 -22.18 -3.94
N LYS A 72 -14.00 -22.73 -2.76
CA LYS A 72 -15.38 -22.79 -2.26
C LYS A 72 -15.81 -21.42 -1.78
N LEU A 73 -17.11 -21.13 -1.85
CA LEU A 73 -17.66 -19.85 -1.40
C LEU A 73 -17.34 -19.55 0.09
N ALA A 74 -17.28 -20.59 0.93
CA ALA A 74 -16.94 -20.45 2.35
C ALA A 74 -15.51 -19.94 2.60
N ASP A 75 -14.61 -20.14 1.63
CA ASP A 75 -13.21 -19.72 1.71
C ASP A 75 -12.98 -18.34 1.07
N ILE A 76 -14.03 -17.72 0.52
CA ILE A 76 -13.96 -16.39 -0.09
C ILE A 76 -14.08 -15.32 1.00
N PRO A 77 -13.13 -14.38 1.07
CA PRO A 77 -13.19 -13.30 2.05
C PRO A 77 -14.41 -12.41 1.83
N VAL A 78 -15.06 -12.05 2.93
CA VAL A 78 -16.13 -11.05 2.92
C VAL A 78 -15.52 -9.67 2.71
N LYS A 79 -16.07 -8.90 1.78
CA LYS A 79 -15.60 -7.54 1.50
C LYS A 79 -15.74 -6.66 2.75
N PRO A 80 -14.66 -6.00 3.21
CA PRO A 80 -14.74 -5.07 4.33
C PRO A 80 -15.56 -3.82 3.97
N SER A 81 -16.18 -3.20 4.97
CA SER A 81 -17.03 -2.01 4.80
C SER A 81 -16.25 -0.71 4.62
N GLY A 82 -14.95 -0.70 4.94
CA GLY A 82 -14.10 0.50 4.88
C GLY A 82 -13.42 0.72 3.52
N PRO A 83 -12.97 1.96 3.25
CA PRO A 83 -12.12 2.24 2.11
C PRO A 83 -10.81 1.46 2.25
N HIS A 84 -10.26 1.02 1.11
CA HIS A 84 -8.97 0.35 1.08
C HIS A 84 -7.88 1.34 1.51
N LYS A 85 -7.16 1.01 2.58
CA LYS A 85 -6.04 1.81 3.09
C LYS A 85 -4.74 1.12 2.71
N VAL A 86 -3.88 1.81 1.98
CA VAL A 86 -2.48 1.39 1.86
C VAL A 86 -1.74 2.07 2.99
N VAL A 87 -1.42 1.29 4.02
CA VAL A 87 -0.54 1.74 5.10
C VAL A 87 0.89 1.67 4.55
N TYR A 88 1.55 2.82 4.42
CA TYR A 88 2.98 2.92 4.10
C TYR A 88 3.79 3.04 5.38
#